data_AF-A0A918PJD3-F1
#
_entry.id   AF-A0A918PJD3-F1
#
_cell.length_a   1.000
_cell.length_b   1.000
_cell.length_c   1.000
_cell.angle_alpha   90.00
_cell.angle_beta   90.00
_cell.angle_gamma   90.00
#
_symmetry.space_group_name_H-M   'P 1'
#
loop_
_entity.id
_entity.type
_entity.pdbx_description
1 polymer ?
#
loop_
_entity_poly.entity_id
_entity_poly.type
_entity_poly.pdbx_seq_one_letter_code
_entity_poly.pdbx_strand_id
1 'polypeptide(L)' 'MQECPRCGDTAAPDPEHANTLWCLTCWLVWTLPHDSLCNGSLPRFAPALRVLRESRGLNR' A
#
# COMPACT_ATOMS: atom_id res chain seq x y z
N MET A 1 -8.89 -4.88 -15.07
CA MET A 1 -9.66 -4.58 -13.86
C MET A 1 -8.93 -5.24 -12.71
N GLN A 2 -8.61 -4.51 -11.63
CA GLN A 2 -7.97 -5.09 -10.45
C GLN A 2 -9.04 -5.50 -9.44
N GLU A 3 -8.77 -6.56 -8.70
CA GLU A 3 -9.68 -7.07 -7.67
C GLU A 3 -9.37 -6.41 -6.32
N CYS A 4 -10.41 -6.15 -5.54
CA CYS A 4 -10.30 -5.55 -4.23
C CYS A 4 -9.73 -6.58 -3.24
N PRO A 5 -8.62 -6.26 -2.54
CA PRO A 5 -7.98 -7.20 -1.62
C PRO A 5 -8.82 -7.51 -0.38
N ARG A 6 -9.88 -6.73 -0.11
CA ARG A 6 -10.73 -6.89 1.08
C ARG A 6 -12.01 -7.66 0.82
N CYS A 7 -12.68 -7.42 -0.31
CA CYS A 7 -14.00 -8.02 -0.59
C CYS A 7 -14.04 -8.84 -1.88
N GLY A 8 -12.95 -8.90 -2.65
CA GLY A 8 -12.89 -9.63 -3.93
C GLY A 8 -13.68 -9.00 -5.08
N ASP A 9 -14.32 -7.86 -4.84
CA ASP A 9 -15.08 -7.14 -5.88
C ASP A 9 -14.15 -6.28 -6.76
N THR A 10 -14.69 -5.70 -7.82
CA THR A 10 -13.93 -4.90 -8.78
C THR A 10 -13.48 -3.58 -8.15
N ALA A 11 -12.20 -3.26 -8.32
CA ALA A 11 -11.61 -1.98 -8.00
C ALA A 11 -11.56 -1.10 -9.25
N ALA A 12 -11.96 0.16 -9.10
CA ALA A 12 -11.83 1.19 -10.13
C ALA A 12 -10.66 2.13 -9.81
N PRO A 13 -10.12 2.87 -10.79
CA PRO A 13 -9.21 3.98 -10.55
C PRO A 13 -9.95 5.20 -9.99
N ASP A 14 -9.27 5.93 -9.11
CA ASP A 14 -9.71 7.23 -8.60
C ASP A 14 -9.46 8.32 -9.67
N PRO A 15 -10.46 9.15 -10.03
CA PRO A 15 -10.29 10.21 -11.03
C PRO A 15 -9.44 11.40 -10.54
N GLU A 16 -9.40 11.65 -9.22
CA GLU A 16 -8.68 12.78 -8.62
C GLU A 16 -7.23 12.41 -8.27
N HIS A 17 -6.97 11.14 -7.95
CA HIS A 17 -5.67 10.67 -7.49
C HIS A 17 -5.05 9.63 -8.43
N ALA A 18 -4.00 10.02 -9.15
CA ALA A 18 -3.19 9.10 -9.93
C ALA A 18 -2.61 7.98 -9.04
N ASN A 19 -2.63 6.74 -9.55
CA ASN A 19 -2.19 5.53 -8.85
C ASN A 19 -2.99 5.16 -7.60
N THR A 20 -4.22 5.63 -7.47
CA THR A 20 -5.12 5.21 -6.40
C THR A 20 -6.26 4.38 -6.97
N LEU A 21 -6.58 3.29 -6.28
CA LEU A 21 -7.75 2.49 -6.57
C LEU A 21 -8.75 2.60 -5.41
N TRP A 22 -10.02 2.51 -5.77
CA TRP A 22 -11.13 2.48 -4.84
C TRP A 22 -12.10 1.37 -5.21
N CYS A 23 -12.59 0.69 -4.19
CA CYS A 23 -13.65 -0.31 -4.32
C CYS A 23 -14.96 0.31 -3.82
N LEU A 24 -15.92 0.50 -4.71
CA LEU A 24 -17.22 1.11 -4.38
C LEU A 24 -18.10 0.21 -3.49
N THR A 25 -17.79 -1.09 -3.42
CA THR A 25 -18.57 -2.06 -2.64
C THR A 25 -18.22 -2.01 -1.16
N CYS A 26 -16.92 -1.95 -0.82
CA CYS A 26 -16.45 -1.95 0.56
C CYS A 26 -15.83 -0.61 1.01
N TRP A 27 -15.87 0.40 0.12
CA TRP A 27 -15.30 1.73 0.34
C TRP A 27 -13.83 1.71 0.74
N LEU A 28 -13.09 0.69 0.31
CA LEU A 28 -11.65 0.62 0.51
C LEU A 28 -10.95 1.45 -0.56
N VAL A 29 -10.04 2.31 -0.13
CA VAL A 29 -9.16 3.09 -1.00
C VAL A 29 -7.72 2.72 -0.69
N TRP A 30 -6.91 2.45 -1.72
CA TRP A 30 -5.49 2.16 -1.57
C TRP A 30 -4.67 2.70 -2.73
N THR A 31 -3.43 3.04 -2.45
CA THR A 31 -2.46 3.44 -3.46
C THR A 31 -1.79 2.21 -4.05
N LEU A 32 -1.66 2.19 -5.37
CA LEU A 32 -0.83 1.24 -6.07
C LEU A 32 0.64 1.56 -5.80
N PRO A 33 1.49 0.55 -5.62
CA PRO A 33 2.92 0.77 -5.56
C PRO A 33 3.33 1.48 -6.85
N HIS A 34 3.80 2.71 -6.71
CA HIS A 34 4.38 3.44 -7.81
C HIS A 34 5.73 2.78 -8.11
N ASP A 35 5.93 2.30 -9.34
CA ASP A 35 7.23 1.88 -9.87
C ASP A 35 8.16 3.10 -10.04
N SER A 36 8.28 3.95 -9.01
CA SER A 36 9.51 4.68 -8.84
C SER A 36 10.57 3.62 -8.59
N LEU A 37 11.36 3.31 -9.62
CA LEU A 37 12.70 2.79 -9.46
C LEU A 37 13.33 3.56 -8.30
N CYS A 38 13.29 2.97 -7.11
CA CYS A 38 13.81 3.60 -5.93
C CYS A 38 15.31 3.57 -6.12
N ASN A 39 15.85 4.64 -6.71
CA ASN A 39 17.27 4.84 -6.88
C ASN A 39 17.90 4.99 -5.48
N GLY A 40 18.10 3.86 -4.79
CA GLY A 40 19.18 3.69 -3.82
C GLY A 40 18.89 3.82 -2.33
N SER A 41 17.65 3.95 -1.83
CA SER A 41 17.43 4.15 -0.37
C SER A 41 16.60 3.08 0.34
N LEU A 42 15.64 2.43 -0.32
CA LEU A 42 14.76 1.44 0.30
C LEU A 42 15.51 0.21 0.89
N PRO A 43 16.47 -0.44 0.20
CA PRO A 43 17.21 -1.56 0.81
C PRO A 43 18.06 -1.14 2.01
N ARG A 44 18.49 0.13 2.07
CA ARG A 44 19.24 0.67 3.21
C ARG A 44 18.36 0.83 4.46
N PHE A 45 17.10 1.22 4.28
CA PHE A 45 16.18 1.48 5.40
C PHE A 45 15.26 0.31 5.74
N ALA A 46 15.14 -0.69 4.86
CA ALA A 46 14.35 -1.90 5.12
C ALA A 46 14.72 -2.61 6.44
N PRO A 47 16.00 -2.75 6.84
CA PRO A 47 16.35 -3.35 8.14
C PRO A 47 15.86 -2.50 9.31
N ALA A 48 16.01 -1.17 9.24
CA ALA A 48 15.58 -0.25 10.29
C ALA A 48 14.05 -0.25 10.45
N LEU A 49 13.31 -0.31 9.34
CA LEU A 49 11.85 -0.41 9.34
C LEU A 49 11.37 -1.75 9.94
N ARG A 50 12.09 -2.85 9.71
CA ARG A 50 11.82 -4.15 10.32
C ARG A 50 11.98 -4.10 11.84
N VAL A 51 13.10 -3.55 12.32
CA VAL A 51 13.37 -3.38 13.76
C VAL A 51 12.32 -2.48 14.44
N LEU A 52 11.89 -1.40 13.79
CA LEU A 52 10.82 -0.54 14.29
C LEU A 52 9.46 -1.26 14.39
N ARG A 53 9.16 -2.17 13.46
CA ARG A 53 7.94 -2.99 13.51
C ARG A 53 8.00 -4.01 14.65
N GLU A 54 9.14 -4.64 14.87
CA GLU A 54 9.36 -5.61 15.95
C GLU A 54 9.32 -4.94 17.33
N SER A 55 9.97 -3.79 17.50
CA SER A 55 9.95 -3.02 18.75
C SER A 55 8.58 -2.42 19.09
N ARG A 56 7.77 -2.03 18.11
CA ARG A 56 6.37 -1.64 18.35
C ARG A 56 5.51 -2.77 18.92
N GLY A 57 5.86 -4.02 18.64
CA GLY A 57 5.18 -5.20 19.21
C GLY A 57 5.56 -5.48 20.67
N LEU A 58 6.70 -4.95 21.15
CA LEU A 58 7.22 -5.15 22.50
C LEU A 58 6.66 -4.15 23.54
N ASN A 59 6.00 -3.07 23.09
CA ASN A 59 5.35 -2.07 23.95
C ASN A 59 3.85 -2.37 24.16
N ARG A 60 3.44 -3.64 24.09
CA ARG A 60 2.06 -4.08 24.28
C ARG A 60 1.98 -5.10 25.41
#